data_AF-A0A531FYZ5-F1
#
_entry.id   AF-A0A531FYZ5-F1
#
_cell.length_a   1.000
_cell.length_b   1.000
_cell.length_c   1.000
_cell.angle_alpha   90.00
_cell.angle_beta   90.00
_cell.angle_gamma   90.00
#
_symmetry.space_group_name_H-M   'P 1'
#
loop_
_entity.id
_entity.type
_entity.pdbx_description
1 polymer ?
#
loop_
_entity_poly.entity_id
_entity_poly.type
_entity_poly.pdbx_seq_one_letter_code
_entity_poly.pdbx_strand_id
1 'polypeptide(L)' 'MTRNNGDSREGLAADIRRQFGNEATTRFLRALPAFRMEADIPDHFRELLDRLDGIEASTAGANPARKRRQ' A
#
# COMPACT_ATOMS: atom_id res chain seq x y z
N MET A 1 -15.61 -24.28 -24.68
CA MET A 1 -14.68 -24.44 -23.55
C MET A 1 -14.59 -23.13 -22.81
N THR A 2 -15.23 -23.02 -21.65
CA THR A 2 -15.24 -21.79 -20.84
C THR A 2 -14.00 -21.81 -19.94
N ARG A 3 -13.03 -20.94 -20.20
CA ARG A 3 -11.78 -20.89 -19.43
C ARG A 3 -12.05 -20.15 -18.11
N ASN A 4 -11.86 -20.84 -16.98
CA ASN A 4 -11.86 -20.26 -15.64
C ASN A 4 -10.69 -19.27 -15.51
N ASN A 5 -10.94 -18.00 -15.82
CA ASN A 5 -9.93 -16.93 -15.76
C ASN A 5 -9.63 -16.47 -14.32
N GLY A 6 -10.39 -16.95 -13.31
CA GLY A 6 -10.19 -16.65 -11.89
C GLY A 6 -8.98 -17.39 -11.30
N ASP A 7 -8.96 -18.72 -11.43
CA ASP A 7 -7.89 -19.58 -10.90
C ASP A 7 -6.51 -19.26 -11.49
N SER A 8 -6.47 -18.87 -12.76
CA SER A 8 -5.22 -18.50 -13.46
C SER A 8 -4.65 -17.15 -12.97
N ARG A 9 -5.50 -16.22 -12.52
CA ARG A 9 -5.06 -14.89 -12.05
C ARG A 9 -4.55 -14.95 -10.61
N GLU A 10 -5.17 -15.74 -9.76
CA GLU A 10 -4.71 -15.93 -8.38
C GLU A 10 -3.38 -16.67 -8.33
N GLY A 11 -3.20 -17.72 -9.13
CA GLY A 11 -1.92 -18.42 -9.29
C GLY A 11 -0.83 -17.48 -9.82
N LEU A 12 -1.14 -16.66 -10.82
CA LEU A 12 -0.19 -15.68 -11.36
C LEU A 12 0.20 -14.63 -10.31
N ALA A 13 -0.74 -14.13 -9.52
CA ALA A 13 -0.44 -13.17 -8.46
C ALA A 13 0.44 -13.80 -7.35
N ALA A 14 0.24 -15.08 -7.03
CA ALA A 14 1.09 -15.82 -6.10
C ALA A 14 2.50 -16.04 -6.69
N ASP A 15 2.60 -16.37 -7.97
CA ASP A 15 3.87 -16.55 -8.68
C ASP A 15 4.66 -15.24 -8.77
N ILE A 16 3.99 -14.13 -9.09
CA ILE A 16 4.59 -12.79 -9.08
C ILE A 16 5.12 -12.50 -7.68
N ARG A 17 4.31 -12.65 -6.63
CA ARG A 17 4.76 -12.45 -5.25
C ARG A 17 5.97 -13.32 -4.89
N ARG A 18 6.00 -14.59 -5.33
CA ARG A 18 7.14 -15.49 -5.12
C ARG A 18 8.41 -15.03 -5.83
N GLN A 19 8.30 -14.54 -7.06
CA GLN A 19 9.46 -14.07 -7.84
C GLN A 19 10.03 -12.75 -7.32
N PHE A 20 9.15 -11.83 -6.90
CA PHE A 20 9.55 -10.55 -6.31
C PHE A 20 10.08 -10.72 -4.88
N GLY A 21 9.65 -11.75 -4.15
CA GLY A 21 10.18 -12.13 -2.83
C GLY A 21 11.54 -12.83 -2.86
N ASN A 22 12.09 -13.14 -4.03
CA ASN A 22 13.44 -13.67 -4.15
C ASN A 22 14.45 -12.58 -3.74
N GLU A 23 15.41 -12.95 -2.90
CA GLU A 23 16.44 -12.05 -2.38
C GLU A 23 17.30 -11.43 -3.49
N ALA A 24 17.58 -12.20 -4.56
CA ALA A 24 18.32 -11.69 -5.72
C ALA A 24 17.53 -10.59 -6.45
N THR A 25 16.24 -10.80 -6.68
CA THR A 25 15.32 -9.81 -7.28
C THR A 25 15.18 -8.59 -6.38
N THR A 26 15.04 -8.80 -5.07
CA THR A 26 14.93 -7.73 -4.07
C THR A 26 16.19 -6.86 -4.04
N ARG A 27 17.38 -7.48 -4.04
CA ARG A 27 18.67 -6.78 -4.06
C ARG A 27 18.86 -6.00 -5.37
N PHE A 28 18.43 -6.57 -6.49
CA PHE A 28 18.46 -5.91 -7.80
C PHE A 28 17.54 -4.68 -7.83
N LEU A 29 16.28 -4.82 -7.39
CA LEU A 29 15.35 -3.69 -7.33
C LEU A 29 15.87 -2.59 -6.40
N ARG A 30 16.40 -2.92 -5.22
CA ARG A 30 17.00 -1.93 -4.29
C ARG A 30 18.20 -1.18 -4.88
N ALA A 31 18.88 -1.73 -5.89
CA ALA A 31 19.97 -1.05 -6.58
C ALA A 31 19.48 -0.05 -7.63
N LEU A 32 18.26 -0.23 -8.16
CA LEU A 32 17.68 0.63 -9.19
C LEU A 32 17.26 1.98 -8.60
N PRO A 33 17.58 3.11 -9.25
CA PRO A 33 17.24 4.44 -8.75
C PRO A 33 15.75 4.63 -8.42
N ALA A 34 14.85 4.06 -9.22
CA ALA A 34 13.40 4.18 -9.02
C ALA A 34 12.86 3.42 -7.78
N PHE A 35 13.64 2.49 -7.22
CA PHE A 35 13.27 1.66 -6.07
C PHE A 35 14.30 1.74 -4.94
N ARG A 36 15.28 2.64 -5.07
CA ARG A 36 16.14 2.99 -3.96
C ARG A 36 15.24 3.57 -2.88
N MET A 37 15.33 3.00 -1.69
CA MET A 37 14.75 3.59 -0.52
C MET A 37 15.58 4.85 -0.25
N GLU A 38 15.14 5.99 -0.77
CA GLU A 38 15.67 7.28 -0.34
C GLU A 38 15.49 7.31 1.18
N ALA A 39 16.59 7.54 1.89
CA ALA A 39 16.61 7.52 3.36
C ALA A 39 15.66 8.59 3.95
N ASP A 40 15.29 9.55 3.12
CA ASP A 40 14.35 10.59 3.44
C ASP A 40 13.11 10.46 2.53
N ILE A 41 11.92 10.66 3.10
CA ILE A 41 10.65 10.59 2.35
C ILE A 41 10.56 11.85 1.48
N PRO A 42 10.41 11.74 0.14
CA PRO A 42 10.18 12.90 -0.72
C PRO A 42 9.00 13.76 -0.23
N ASP A 43 9.14 15.08 -0.30
CA ASP A 43 8.16 16.03 0.26
C ASP A 43 6.73 15.78 -0.23
N HIS A 44 6.55 15.44 -1.51
CA HIS A 44 5.23 15.15 -2.06
C HIS A 44 4.52 13.96 -1.39
N PHE A 45 5.27 12.95 -0.92
CA PHE A 45 4.69 11.84 -0.16
C PHE A 45 4.32 12.27 1.25
N ARG A 46 5.10 13.15 1.89
CA ARG A 46 4.74 13.73 3.20
C ARG A 46 3.45 14.54 3.10
N GLU A 47 3.34 15.42 2.10
CA GLU A 47 2.12 16.21 1.86
C GLU A 47 0.87 15.34 1.65
N LEU A 48 1.02 14.22 0.93
CA LEU A 48 -0.08 13.27 0.71
C LEU A 48 -0.48 12.56 2.01
N LEU A 49 0.48 12.16 2.84
CA LEU A 49 0.23 11.53 4.14
C LEU A 49 -0.40 12.52 5.13
N ASP A 50 0.10 13.74 5.21
CA ASP A 50 -0.47 14.80 6.05
C ASP A 50 -1.93 15.10 5.67
N ARG A 51 -2.22 15.11 4.36
CA ARG A 51 -3.58 15.26 3.86
C ARG A 51 -4.46 14.08 4.28
N LEU A 52 -3.94 12.86 4.23
CA LEU A 52 -4.66 11.66 4.62
C LEU A 52 -4.99 11.69 6.12
N ASP A 53 -4.00 12.02 6.95
CA ASP A 53 -4.16 12.18 8.40
C ASP A 53 -5.19 13.27 8.74
N GLY A 54 -5.16 14.39 8.02
CA GLY A 54 -6.16 15.46 8.17
C GLY A 54 -7.58 15.00 7.85
N ILE A 55 -7.76 14.16 6.82
CA ILE A 55 -9.06 13.58 6.47
C ILE A 55 -9.51 12.54 7.50
N GLU A 56 -8.62 11.67 7.97
CA GLU A 56 -8.92 10.70 9.02
C GLU A 56 -9.29 11.39 10.34
N ALA A 57 -8.56 12.42 10.77
CA ALA A 57 -8.87 13.19 11.96
C ALA A 57 -10.23 13.91 11.85
N SER A 58 -10.55 14.47 10.67
CA SER A 58 -11.84 15.11 10.41
C SER A 58 -13.00 14.10 10.40
N THR A 59 -12.75 12.89 9.91
CA THR A 59 -13.72 11.78 9.88
C THR A 59 -13.91 11.20 11.29
N ALA A 60 -12.85 11.09 12.08
CA ALA A 60 -12.88 10.64 13.47
C ALA A 60 -13.61 11.64 14.38
N GLY A 61 -13.42 12.95 14.15
CA GLY A 61 -14.18 14.01 14.82
C GLY A 61 -15.66 14.06 14.42
N ALA A 62 -16.03 13.46 13.29
CA ALA A 62 -17.40 13.39 12.78
C ALA A 62 -18.22 12.20 13.32
N ASN A 63 -17.67 11.39 14.24
CA ASN A 63 -18.45 10.39 14.96
C ASN A 63 -18.85 10.90 16.36
N PRO A 64 -19.99 11.62 16.52
CA PRO A 64 -20.55 11.92 17.82
C PRO A 64 -21.20 10.65 18.39
N ALA A 65 -20.38 9.66 18.74
CA ALA A 65 -20.83 8.51 19.51
C ALA A 65 -21.19 8.99 20.92
N ARG A 66 -22.48 9.32 21.07
CA ARG A 66 -23.26 9.26 22.31
C ARG A 66 -22.88 10.27 23.40
N LYS A 67 -23.42 11.48 23.28
CA LYS A 67 -24.03 12.17 24.43
C LYS A 67 -25.18 11.29 24.96
N ARG A 68 -24.85 10.28 25.79
CA ARG A 68 -25.84 9.61 26.63
C ARG A 68 -25.97 10.43 27.92
N ARG A 69 -27.06 11.18 27.98
CA ARG A 69 -27.94 11.36 29.16
C ARG A 69 -27.34 10.86 30.47
N GLN A 70 -26.93 11.77 31.35
CA GLN A 70 -27.64 12.16 32.58
C GLN A 70 -26.95 13.39 33.18
#